data_AF-A0A959H823-F1
#
_entry.id   AF-A0A959H823-F1
#
_cell.length_a   1.000
_cell.length_b   1.000
_cell.length_c   1.000
_cell.angle_alpha   90.00
_cell.angle_beta   90.00
_cell.angle_gamma   90.00
#
_symmetry.space_group_name_H-M   'P 1'
#
loop_
_entity.id
_entity.type
_entity.pdbx_description
1 polymer ?
#
loop_
_entity_poly.entity_id
_entity_poly.type
_entity_poly.pdbx_seq_one_letter_code
_entity_poly.pdbx_strand_id
1 'polypeptide(L)'
;ASFHPQYNGGHHLIYPVPLGIFITDASATMLGYHAVSLLRIEQSPAGEWRAYFFNPNSEGRQNWGQGIHPTVSGNGEFHGESSVPVHQFASRVYAFHYNNLRLEGIEENVPEAIVENVEKLARESWGRKYRWAIK
;
A
#
# COMPACT_ATOMS: atom_id res chain seq x y z
N ALA A 1 7.33 -1.81 7.27
CA ALA A 1 8.72 -2.28 7.49
C ALA A 1 9.14 -3.35 6.48
N SER A 2 8.59 -4.57 6.50
CA SER A 2 9.11 -5.76 5.79
C SER A 2 9.49 -5.60 4.31
N PHE A 3 8.75 -4.78 3.55
CA PHE A 3 8.90 -4.66 2.10
C PHE A 3 9.50 -3.36 1.61
N HIS A 4 9.68 -2.38 2.50
CA HIS A 4 10.12 -1.05 2.10
C HIS A 4 11.64 -0.95 2.23
N PRO A 5 12.40 -0.77 1.12
CA PRO A 5 13.87 -0.83 1.14
C PRO A 5 14.50 0.13 2.16
N GLN A 6 13.93 1.32 2.33
CA GLN A 6 14.38 2.29 3.35
C GLN A 6 14.34 1.75 4.79
N TYR A 7 13.43 0.84 5.12
CA TYR A 7 13.21 0.38 6.50
C TYR A 7 13.68 -1.06 6.74
N ASN A 8 13.83 -1.86 5.68
CA ASN A 8 14.18 -3.28 5.79
C ASN A 8 15.65 -3.60 5.50
N GLY A 9 16.54 -2.60 5.58
CA GLY A 9 17.98 -2.79 5.31
C GLY A 9 18.34 -2.83 3.82
N GLY A 10 17.51 -2.23 2.95
CA GLY A 10 17.77 -2.14 1.51
C GLY A 10 17.38 -3.36 0.69
N HIS A 11 16.57 -4.27 1.25
CA HIS A 11 16.16 -5.47 0.55
C HIS A 11 14.95 -5.23 -0.37
N HIS A 12 15.12 -5.60 -1.63
CA HIS A 12 14.05 -5.57 -2.63
C HIS A 12 13.22 -6.87 -2.62
N LEU A 13 11.99 -6.80 -3.13
CA LEU A 13 11.17 -7.98 -3.34
C LEU A 13 11.79 -8.86 -4.43
N ILE A 14 11.91 -10.16 -4.15
CA ILE A 14 12.41 -11.16 -5.12
C ILE A 14 11.26 -11.74 -5.94
N TYR A 15 10.08 -11.87 -5.32
CA TYR A 15 8.88 -12.41 -5.94
C TYR A 15 7.68 -11.51 -5.63
N PRO A 16 6.67 -11.49 -6.51
CA PRO A 16 5.41 -10.82 -6.22
C PRO A 16 4.78 -11.33 -4.93
N VAL A 17 4.22 -10.42 -4.13
CA VAL A 17 3.54 -10.71 -2.87
C VAL A 17 2.02 -10.58 -3.07
N PRO A 18 1.26 -11.69 -3.03
CA PRO A 18 -0.19 -11.64 -3.01
C PRO A 18 -0.67 -10.96 -1.73
N LEU A 19 -1.60 -10.02 -1.87
CA LEU A 19 -2.16 -9.30 -0.74
C LEU A 19 -3.63 -8.93 -0.97
N GLY A 20 -4.33 -8.72 0.13
CA GLY A 20 -5.70 -8.23 0.16
C GLY A 20 -5.74 -6.73 0.43
N ILE A 21 -6.54 -5.99 -0.36
CA ILE A 21 -6.89 -4.59 -0.12
C ILE A 21 -8.39 -4.39 0.06
N PHE A 22 -8.75 -3.36 0.84
CA PHE A 22 -10.10 -2.83 0.85
C PHE A 22 -10.34 -1.98 -0.42
N ILE A 23 -11.35 -2.34 -1.22
CA ILE A 23 -11.82 -1.49 -2.32
C ILE A 23 -12.70 -0.39 -1.73
N THR A 24 -12.52 0.81 -2.26
CA THR A 24 -13.30 1.99 -1.89
C THR A 24 -13.80 2.70 -3.14
N ASP A 25 -14.90 3.44 -3.00
CA ASP A 25 -15.35 4.37 -4.03
C ASP A 25 -14.61 5.72 -3.92
N ALA A 26 -14.95 6.66 -4.82
CA ALA A 26 -14.38 8.01 -4.84
C ALA A 26 -14.64 8.84 -3.56
N SER A 27 -15.61 8.45 -2.72
CA SER A 27 -15.88 9.06 -1.42
C SER A 27 -15.08 8.42 -0.27
N ALA A 28 -14.18 7.49 -0.61
CA ALA A 28 -13.42 6.64 0.30
C ALA A 28 -14.29 5.68 1.11
N THR A 29 -15.51 5.36 0.64
CA THR A 29 -16.42 4.42 1.30
C THR A 29 -16.11 3.00 0.86
N MET A 30 -16.00 2.06 1.82
CA MET A 30 -15.69 0.66 1.51
C MET A 30 -16.79 -0.02 0.68
N LEU A 31 -16.37 -0.58 -0.46
CA LEU A 31 -17.19 -1.41 -1.34
C LEU A 31 -17.01 -2.91 -1.06
N GLY A 32 -15.79 -3.35 -0.71
CA GLY A 32 -15.50 -4.76 -0.48
C GLY A 32 -14.00 -5.06 -0.38
N TYR A 33 -13.65 -6.31 -0.65
CA TYR A 33 -12.27 -6.82 -0.61
C TYR A 33 -11.77 -7.11 -2.03
N HIS A 34 -10.48 -6.98 -2.25
CA HIS A 34 -9.83 -7.33 -3.52
C HIS A 34 -8.46 -7.94 -3.29
N ALA A 35 -8.06 -8.83 -4.18
CA ALA A 35 -6.70 -9.35 -4.22
C ALA A 35 -5.89 -8.63 -5.30
N VAL A 36 -4.69 -8.17 -4.93
CA VAL A 36 -3.69 -7.63 -5.85
C VAL A 36 -2.35 -8.30 -5.58
N SER A 37 -1.37 -8.08 -6.46
CA SER A 37 -0.01 -8.59 -6.28
C SER A 37 0.95 -7.42 -6.17
N LEU A 38 1.60 -7.22 -5.02
CA LEU A 38 2.68 -6.23 -4.87
C LEU A 38 3.90 -6.77 -5.61
N LEU A 39 4.36 -6.02 -6.61
CA LEU A 39 5.46 -6.41 -7.47
C LEU A 39 6.79 -5.87 -6.94
N ARG A 40 6.79 -4.60 -6.53
CA ARG A 40 7.97 -3.92 -5.97
C ARG A 40 7.58 -2.68 -5.16
N ILE A 41 8.49 -2.27 -4.28
CA ILE A 41 8.49 -0.95 -3.67
C ILE A 41 9.77 -0.25 -4.10
N GLU A 42 9.63 0.90 -4.74
CA GLU A 42 10.75 1.63 -5.32
C GLU A 42 10.47 3.14 -5.35
N GLN A 43 11.53 3.94 -5.49
CA GLN A 43 11.38 5.36 -5.73
C GLN A 43 10.95 5.60 -7.18
N SER A 44 9.95 6.46 -7.35
CA SER A 44 9.62 7.05 -8.64
C SER A 44 10.76 7.92 -9.17
N PRO A 45 10.72 8.34 -10.46
CA PRO A 45 11.68 9.31 -11.00
C PRO A 45 11.74 10.63 -10.23
N ALA A 46 10.69 10.98 -9.49
CA ALA A 46 10.62 12.17 -8.63
C ALA A 46 11.15 11.93 -7.20
N GLY A 47 11.63 10.72 -6.88
CA GLY A 47 12.16 10.34 -5.58
C GLY A 47 11.12 9.89 -4.54
N GLU A 48 9.83 9.92 -4.86
CA GLU A 48 8.77 9.44 -3.98
C GLU A 48 8.75 7.90 -3.94
N TRP A 49 8.70 7.30 -2.74
CA TRP A 49 8.50 5.86 -2.58
C TRP A 49 7.08 5.43 -2.92
N ARG A 50 6.96 4.49 -3.87
CA ARG A 50 5.68 3.98 -4.36
C ARG A 50 5.62 2.47 -4.28
N ALA A 51 4.42 1.96 -4.06
CA ALA A 51 4.09 0.55 -4.19
C ALA A 51 3.60 0.31 -5.62
N TYR A 52 4.30 -0.56 -6.36
CA TYR A 52 3.93 -0.98 -7.70
C TYR A 52 3.30 -2.35 -7.63
N PHE A 53 2.09 -2.48 -8.17
CA PHE A 53 1.27 -3.67 -8.00
C PHE A 53 0.52 -4.02 -9.27
N PHE A 54 0.25 -5.31 -9.47
CA PHE A 54 -0.66 -5.79 -10.49
C PHE A 54 -2.08 -5.83 -9.93
N ASN A 55 -3.00 -5.17 -10.63
CA ASN A 55 -4.43 -5.23 -10.36
C ASN A 55 -5.15 -6.04 -11.46
N PRO A 56 -5.73 -7.21 -11.16
CA PRO A 56 -6.33 -8.09 -12.16
C PRO A 56 -7.45 -7.48 -12.99
N ASN A 57 -8.11 -6.43 -12.51
CA ASN A 57 -9.17 -5.76 -13.27
C ASN A 57 -8.62 -4.90 -14.43
N SER A 58 -7.30 -4.72 -14.53
CA SER A 58 -6.62 -3.92 -15.56
C SER A 58 -7.21 -2.50 -15.75
N GLU A 59 -7.81 -1.94 -14.70
CA GLU A 59 -8.45 -0.62 -14.75
C GLU A 59 -7.54 0.45 -14.12
N GLY A 60 -6.88 1.24 -14.98
CA GLY A 60 -5.99 2.33 -14.54
C GLY A 60 -6.69 3.62 -14.12
N ARG A 61 -8.03 3.65 -14.06
CA ARG A 61 -8.85 4.85 -13.77
C ARG A 61 -9.57 4.78 -12.43
N GLN A 62 -9.02 4.00 -11.50
CA GLN A 62 -9.62 3.87 -10.18
C GLN A 62 -9.45 5.14 -9.34
N ASN A 63 -10.44 5.41 -8.49
CA ASN A 63 -10.39 6.44 -7.47
C ASN A 63 -10.72 5.78 -6.13
N TRP A 64 -9.74 5.71 -5.24
CA TRP A 64 -9.86 5.08 -3.91
C TRP A 64 -10.29 6.09 -2.83
N GLY A 65 -10.78 7.26 -3.26
CA GLY A 65 -11.12 8.39 -2.40
C GLY A 65 -9.91 9.02 -1.73
N GLN A 66 -10.12 10.09 -0.96
CA GLN A 66 -9.05 10.84 -0.27
C GLN A 66 -7.91 11.33 -1.21
N GLY A 67 -8.21 11.52 -2.50
CA GLY A 67 -7.21 11.90 -3.50
C GLY A 67 -6.24 10.77 -3.88
N ILE A 68 -6.56 9.53 -3.54
CA ILE A 68 -5.74 8.34 -3.86
C ILE A 68 -6.17 7.79 -5.22
N HIS A 69 -5.29 7.95 -6.20
CA HIS A 69 -5.51 7.50 -7.58
C HIS A 69 -4.34 6.63 -8.03
N PRO A 70 -4.57 5.32 -8.26
CA PRO A 70 -3.60 4.49 -8.93
C PRO A 70 -3.23 5.06 -10.29
N THR A 71 -1.94 5.17 -10.56
CA THR A 71 -1.41 5.53 -11.88
C THR A 71 -0.87 4.28 -12.57
N VAL A 72 -0.94 4.26 -13.90
CA VAL A 72 -0.37 3.17 -14.73
C VAL A 72 0.82 3.61 -15.57
N SER A 73 1.17 4.90 -15.47
CA SER A 73 2.32 5.53 -16.11
C SER A 73 2.62 6.87 -15.44
N GLY A 74 3.80 7.43 -15.73
CA GLY A 74 4.21 8.74 -15.25
C GLY A 74 4.96 8.73 -13.91
N ASN A 75 4.88 7.65 -13.14
CA ASN A 75 5.60 7.49 -11.86
C ASN A 75 6.58 6.30 -11.88
N GLY A 76 6.99 5.85 -13.07
CA GLY A 76 7.96 4.77 -13.25
C GLY A 76 7.34 3.37 -13.33
N GLU A 77 6.05 3.25 -13.61
CA GLU A 77 5.36 1.98 -13.86
C GLU A 77 5.87 1.27 -15.12
N PHE A 78 6.05 -0.04 -15.04
CA PHE A 78 6.19 -0.92 -16.19
C PHE A 78 4.81 -1.36 -16.73
N HIS A 79 4.81 -1.95 -17.93
CA HIS A 79 3.58 -2.48 -18.51
C HIS A 79 2.91 -3.49 -17.57
N GLY A 80 1.63 -3.27 -17.28
CA GLY A 80 0.85 -4.09 -16.35
C GLY A 80 0.92 -3.64 -14.89
N GLU A 81 1.74 -2.65 -14.54
CA GLU A 81 1.80 -2.12 -13.18
C GLU A 81 0.79 -0.97 -12.98
N SER A 82 0.23 -0.93 -11.79
CA SER A 82 -0.36 0.26 -11.19
C SER A 82 0.52 0.71 -10.02
N SER A 83 0.50 1.99 -9.67
CA SER A 83 1.24 2.46 -8.50
C SER A 83 0.52 3.57 -7.73
N VAL A 84 0.78 3.60 -6.41
CA VAL A 84 0.42 4.71 -5.50
C VAL A 84 1.56 4.88 -4.48
N PRO A 85 1.65 6.04 -3.79
CA PRO A 85 2.56 6.22 -2.66
C PRO A 85 2.40 5.10 -1.61
N VAL A 86 3.51 4.62 -1.04
CA VAL A 86 3.48 3.41 -0.18
C VAL A 86 2.52 3.54 1.01
N HIS A 87 2.47 4.71 1.66
CA HIS A 87 1.58 4.94 2.80
C HIS A 87 0.10 4.86 2.40
N GLN A 88 -0.26 5.34 1.19
CA GLN A 88 -1.61 5.24 0.65
C GLN A 88 -1.96 3.79 0.36
N PHE A 89 -1.05 3.04 -0.26
CA PHE A 89 -1.21 1.61 -0.49
C PHE A 89 -1.41 0.84 0.81
N ALA A 90 -0.50 1.02 1.77
CA ALA A 90 -0.53 0.38 3.07
C ALA A 90 -1.84 0.67 3.83
N SER A 91 -2.41 1.87 3.69
CA SER A 91 -3.70 2.22 4.30
C SER A 91 -4.88 1.40 3.80
N ARG A 92 -4.74 0.68 2.68
CA ARG A 92 -5.78 -0.18 2.11
C ARG A 92 -5.52 -1.66 2.33
N VAL A 93 -4.31 -2.07 2.71
CA VAL A 93 -3.96 -3.49 2.90
C VAL A 93 -4.63 -4.05 4.14
N TYR A 94 -5.28 -5.21 4.04
CA TYR A 94 -5.89 -5.93 5.16
C TYR A 94 -5.29 -7.32 5.41
N ALA A 95 -4.59 -7.89 4.42
CA ALA A 95 -3.96 -9.19 4.54
C ALA A 95 -2.72 -9.27 3.66
N PHE A 96 -1.60 -9.72 4.23
CA PHE A 96 -0.36 -10.01 3.52
C PHE A 96 0.48 -10.98 4.34
N HIS A 97 1.37 -11.73 3.68
CA HIS A 97 2.33 -12.59 4.35
C HIS A 97 3.66 -11.86 4.53
N TYR A 98 4.33 -12.05 5.65
CA TYR A 98 5.67 -11.51 5.90
C TYR A 98 6.48 -12.47 6.77
N ASN A 99 7.80 -12.29 6.80
CA ASN A 99 8.71 -13.09 7.60
C ASN A 99 9.04 -12.38 8.91
N ASN A 100 8.55 -12.89 10.05
CA ASN A 100 8.77 -12.30 11.37
C ASN A 100 10.25 -12.24 11.76
N LEU A 101 11.05 -13.25 11.40
CA LEU A 101 12.48 -13.29 11.72
C LEU A 101 13.27 -12.17 11.02
N ARG A 102 12.75 -11.66 9.90
CA ARG A 102 13.33 -10.51 9.19
C ARG A 102 12.81 -9.18 9.68
N LEU A 103 11.83 -9.17 10.58
CA LEU A 103 11.25 -7.95 11.13
C LEU A 103 11.91 -7.53 12.44
N GLU A 104 12.34 -8.46 13.30
CA GLU A 104 12.82 -8.12 14.64
C GLU A 104 13.75 -6.88 14.67
N GLY A 105 13.25 -5.80 15.29
CA GLY A 105 13.96 -4.53 15.47
C GLY A 105 13.92 -3.56 14.28
N ILE A 106 13.48 -3.97 13.08
CA ILE A 106 13.37 -3.07 11.93
C ILE A 106 12.01 -2.37 11.82
N GLU A 107 10.97 -2.84 12.53
CA GLU A 107 9.72 -2.08 12.67
C GLU A 107 9.93 -0.70 13.28
N GLU A 108 10.86 -0.58 14.22
CA GLU A 108 11.20 0.68 14.91
C GLU A 108 11.82 1.72 13.97
N ASN A 109 12.34 1.29 12.81
CA ASN A 109 12.90 2.20 11.81
C ASN A 109 11.82 2.98 11.05
N VAL A 110 10.55 2.58 11.14
CA VAL A 110 9.45 3.28 10.47
C VAL A 110 9.02 4.46 11.34
N PRO A 111 9.10 5.72 10.86
CA PRO A 111 8.67 6.87 11.63
C PRO A 111 7.21 6.76 12.09
N GLU A 112 6.95 7.06 13.37
CA GLU A 112 5.61 7.07 13.98
C GLU A 112 4.60 7.86 13.15
N ALA A 113 5.00 9.04 12.65
CA ALA A 113 4.15 9.90 11.83
C ALA A 113 3.64 9.23 10.54
N ILE A 114 4.41 8.29 9.97
CA ILE A 114 3.95 7.51 8.80
C ILE A 114 2.88 6.52 9.25
N VAL A 115 3.08 5.85 10.39
CA VAL A 115 2.11 4.90 10.95
C VAL A 115 0.80 5.61 11.29
N GLU A 116 0.88 6.78 11.95
CA GLU A 116 -0.27 7.64 12.26
C GLU A 116 -1.03 8.07 11.00
N ASN A 117 -0.31 8.45 9.94
CA ASN A 117 -0.93 8.85 8.69
C ASN A 117 -1.63 7.67 7.99
N VAL A 118 -1.00 6.50 7.95
CA VAL A 118 -1.60 5.26 7.40
C VAL A 118 -2.87 4.90 8.18
N GLU A 119 -2.81 4.95 9.51
CA GLU A 119 -3.93 4.68 10.40
C GLU A 119 -5.07 5.70 10.19
N LYS A 120 -4.76 6.99 10.10
CA LYS A 120 -5.73 8.05 9.81
C LYS A 120 -6.43 7.81 8.48
N LEU A 121 -5.69 7.56 7.40
CA LEU A 121 -6.25 7.28 6.08
C LEU A 121 -7.21 6.08 6.09
N ALA A 122 -6.85 5.02 6.81
CA ALA A 122 -7.69 3.84 6.98
C ALA A 122 -8.96 4.14 7.78
N ARG A 123 -8.84 4.80 8.94
CA ARG A 123 -9.96 5.19 9.82
C ARG A 123 -10.96 6.10 9.13
N GLU A 124 -10.47 7.06 8.37
CA GLU A 124 -11.27 8.01 7.60
C GLU A 124 -11.85 7.43 6.30
N SER A 125 -11.63 6.15 6.01
CA SER A 125 -12.11 5.48 4.79
C SER A 125 -12.88 4.20 5.14
N TRP A 126 -12.38 3.02 4.76
CA TRP A 126 -13.00 1.73 5.02
C TRP A 126 -13.18 1.45 6.51
N GLY A 127 -12.30 2.03 7.33
CA GLY A 127 -12.33 1.94 8.79
C GLY A 127 -13.63 2.43 9.41
N ARG A 128 -14.40 3.30 8.75
CA ARG A 128 -15.70 3.79 9.24
C ARG A 128 -16.72 2.66 9.43
N LYS A 129 -16.57 1.53 8.72
CA LYS A 129 -17.42 0.34 8.86
C LYS A 129 -17.05 -0.55 10.03
N TYR A 130 -15.94 -0.28 10.73
CA TYR A 130 -15.42 -1.15 11.78
C TYR A 130 -15.29 -0.41 13.11
N ARG A 131 -15.37 -1.18 14.20
CA ARG A 131 -14.95 -0.70 15.52
C ARG A 131 -13.46 -0.95 15.66
N TRP A 132 -12.74 0.09 16.01
CA TRP A 132 -11.30 0.03 16.24
C TRP A 132 -11.04 -0.27 17.70
N ALA A 133 -10.11 -1.19 17.97
CA ALA A 133 -9.60 -1.38 19.33
C ALA A 133 -8.93 -0.09 19.80
N ILE A 134 -9.08 0.22 21.08
CA ILE A 134 -8.31 1.28 21.73
C ILE A 134 -6.89 0.72 21.91
N LYS A 135 -5.89 1.49 21.49
CA LYS A 135 -4.47 1.17 21.71
C LYS A 135 -4.14 1.22 23.19
#